data_AF-F4RUZ7-F1
#
_entry.id   AF-F4RUZ7-F1
#
_cell.length_a   1.000
_cell.length_b   1.000
_cell.length_c   1.000
_cell.angle_alpha   90.00
_cell.angle_beta   90.00
_cell.angle_gamma   90.00
#
_symmetry.space_group_name_H-M   'P 1'
#
loop_
_entity.id
_entity.type
_entity.pdbx_description
1 polymer ?
#
loop_
_entity_poly.entity_id
_entity_poly.type
_entity_poly.pdbx_seq_one_letter_code
_entity_poly.pdbx_strand_id
1 'polypeptide(L)'
;MLSFQSLPKFLIMFIVVCITHFAFTKAIKVICAVGFTNTGWDSVCWEKGGKFYSCPTKQCSYNNRQYAPMQGCTLDKTPGASNQQCTAYQLQGARYQCWNSGNVRYMCPKDTNTDFITCSDCKLL
;
A
#
# COMPACT_ATOMS: atom_id res chain seq x y z
N MET A 1 14.91 28.57 54.35
CA MET A 1 15.14 28.63 52.89
C MET A 1 15.15 27.21 52.34
N LEU A 2 14.04 26.76 51.75
CA LEU A 2 13.93 25.43 51.14
C LEU A 2 14.48 25.52 49.72
N SER A 3 15.62 24.89 49.50
CA SER A 3 16.30 24.81 48.20
C SER A 3 15.54 23.86 47.27
N PHE A 4 14.84 24.41 46.28
CA PHE A 4 14.23 23.64 45.18
C PHE A 4 15.33 23.22 44.17
N GLN A 5 16.16 22.24 44.56
CA GLN A 5 17.09 21.56 43.66
C GLN A 5 16.48 20.25 43.14
N SER A 6 15.55 20.28 42.18
CA SER A 6 15.34 19.09 41.31
C SER A 6 14.41 19.25 40.10
N LEU A 7 13.83 20.41 39.81
CA LEU A 7 12.90 20.57 38.68
C LEU A 7 13.45 20.17 37.28
N PRO A 8 14.70 20.46 36.89
CA PRO A 8 15.15 20.19 35.52
C PRO A 8 15.37 18.69 35.22
N LYS A 9 15.58 17.86 36.25
CA LYS A 9 15.84 16.42 36.06
C LYS A 9 14.56 15.65 35.71
N PHE A 10 13.41 16.07 36.26
CA PHE A 10 12.13 15.44 35.96
C PHE A 10 11.64 15.77 34.54
N LEU A 11 11.84 17.00 34.06
CA LEU A 11 11.47 17.40 32.69
C LEU A 11 12.24 16.61 31.62
N ILE A 12 13.52 16.32 31.85
CA ILE A 12 14.33 15.52 30.91
C ILE A 12 13.83 14.07 30.84
N MET A 13 13.43 13.47 31.97
CA MET A 13 12.87 12.10 31.97
C MET A 13 11.57 12.01 31.18
N PHE A 14 10.66 12.98 31.31
CA PHE A 14 9.40 12.97 30.54
C PHE A 14 9.62 13.06 29.03
N ILE A 15 10.61 13.85 28.57
CA ILE A 15 10.93 13.96 27.14
C ILE A 15 11.47 12.62 26.60
N VAL A 16 12.35 11.95 27.35
CA VAL A 16 12.92 10.65 26.92
C VAL A 16 11.85 9.54 26.87
N VAL A 17 10.92 9.52 27.82
CA VAL A 17 9.80 8.56 27.81
C VAL A 17 8.83 8.81 26.65
N CYS A 18 8.53 10.08 26.35
CA CYS A 18 7.68 10.43 25.20
C CYS A 18 8.32 10.04 23.85
N ILE A 19 9.64 10.17 23.71
CA ILE A 19 10.36 9.80 22.47
C ILE A 19 10.38 8.27 22.27
N THR A 20 10.44 7.47 23.34
CA THR A 20 10.51 6.00 23.22
C THR A 20 9.17 5.33 22.91
N HIS A 21 8.03 5.97 23.17
CA HIS A 21 6.71 5.41 22.82
C HIS A 21 6.30 5.63 21.36
N PHE A 22 6.97 6.52 20.63
CA PHE A 22 6.70 6.76 19.21
C PHE A 22 7.37 5.75 18.26
N ALA A 23 8.27 4.90 18.78
CA ALA A 23 9.00 3.97 17.95
C ALA A 23 8.41 2.56 18.08
N PHE A 24 8.07 1.95 16.94
CA PHE A 24 7.79 0.53 16.72
C PHE A 24 6.36 0.01 16.90
N THR A 25 5.38 0.63 16.21
CA THR A 25 4.37 -0.22 15.56
C THR A 25 5.08 -1.01 14.46
N LYS A 26 5.12 -2.34 14.56
CA LYS A 26 5.69 -3.21 13.53
C LYS A 26 5.14 -2.81 12.15
N ALA A 27 6.03 -2.40 11.25
CA ALA A 27 5.68 -2.12 9.86
C ALA A 27 5.19 -3.43 9.20
N ILE A 28 3.87 -3.63 9.14
CA ILE A 28 3.30 -4.77 8.45
C ILE A 28 3.48 -4.54 6.96
N LYS A 29 4.31 -5.38 6.34
CA LYS A 29 4.49 -5.41 4.89
C LYS A 29 3.46 -6.37 4.28
N VAL A 30 2.64 -5.89 3.35
CA VAL A 30 1.54 -6.63 2.73
C VAL A 30 1.68 -6.60 1.21
N ILE A 31 1.52 -7.77 0.57
CA ILE A 31 1.50 -7.89 -0.89
C ILE A 31 0.04 -7.88 -1.36
N CYS A 32 -0.33 -6.89 -2.19
CA CYS A 32 -1.70 -6.66 -2.63
C CYS A 32 -2.11 -7.57 -3.79
N ALA A 33 -1.86 -8.88 -3.68
CA ALA A 33 -1.98 -9.82 -4.80
C ALA A 33 -3.41 -10.00 -5.34
N VAL A 34 -4.43 -9.71 -4.54
CA VAL A 34 -5.83 -9.84 -4.98
C VAL A 34 -6.35 -8.52 -5.55
N GLY A 35 -5.91 -7.40 -4.99
CA GLY A 35 -6.35 -6.09 -5.45
C GLY A 35 -5.69 -4.95 -4.70
N PHE A 36 -5.66 -3.79 -5.35
CA PHE A 36 -5.10 -2.55 -4.83
C PHE A 36 -5.94 -1.39 -5.34
N THR A 37 -6.24 -0.43 -4.46
CA THR A 37 -6.92 0.82 -4.83
C THR A 37 -6.29 1.97 -4.08
N ASN A 38 -5.94 3.04 -4.79
CA ASN A 38 -5.43 4.27 -4.22
C ASN A 38 -6.58 5.27 -4.00
N THR A 39 -6.80 5.72 -2.77
CA THR A 39 -7.84 6.71 -2.43
C THR A 39 -7.27 8.11 -2.16
N GLY A 40 -6.00 8.33 -2.51
CA GLY A 40 -5.26 9.58 -2.33
C GLY A 40 -4.29 9.49 -1.16
N TRP A 41 -4.79 9.59 0.07
CA TRP A 41 -3.97 9.57 1.28
C TRP A 41 -3.65 8.16 1.75
N ASP A 42 -4.67 7.31 1.74
CA ASP A 42 -4.58 5.90 2.04
C ASP A 42 -4.83 5.06 0.78
N SER A 43 -4.45 3.81 0.87
CA SER A 43 -4.68 2.79 -0.15
C SER A 43 -5.29 1.57 0.51
N VAL A 44 -6.19 0.93 -0.21
CA VAL A 44 -6.77 -0.35 0.20
C VAL A 44 -6.02 -1.47 -0.52
N CYS A 45 -5.49 -2.39 0.26
CA CYS A 45 -4.71 -3.53 -0.20
C CYS A 45 -5.44 -4.84 0.14
N TRP A 46 -5.66 -5.69 -0.87
CA TRP A 46 -6.29 -6.99 -0.68
C TRP A 46 -5.24 -8.08 -0.83
N GLU A 47 -4.96 -8.76 0.28
CA GLU A 47 -3.96 -9.82 0.34
C GLU A 47 -4.55 -11.17 -0.09
N LYS A 48 -3.66 -12.05 -0.54
CA LYS A 48 -3.97 -13.48 -0.70
C LYS A 48 -4.40 -14.06 0.66
N GLY A 49 -5.65 -14.49 0.75
CA GLY A 49 -6.27 -14.94 2.01
C GLY A 49 -7.52 -14.15 2.40
N GLY A 50 -7.89 -13.13 1.60
CA GLY A 50 -9.13 -12.38 1.79
C GLY A 50 -9.06 -11.32 2.89
N LYS A 51 -7.85 -10.94 3.29
CA LYS A 51 -7.62 -9.85 4.25
C LYS A 51 -7.56 -8.51 3.53
N PHE A 52 -8.13 -7.50 4.18
CA PHE A 52 -8.16 -6.13 3.70
C PHE A 52 -7.30 -5.29 4.62
N TYR A 53 -6.44 -4.47 4.02
CA TYR A 53 -5.57 -3.58 4.76
C TYR A 53 -5.75 -2.15 4.26
N SER A 54 -5.76 -1.19 5.19
CA SER A 54 -5.57 0.22 4.90
C SER A 54 -4.11 0.57 5.15
N CYS A 55 -3.45 1.12 4.13
CA CYS A 55 -2.04 1.45 4.16
C CYS A 55 -1.85 2.90 3.69
N PRO A 56 -0.90 3.67 4.25
CA PRO A 56 -0.58 4.98 3.70
C PRO A 56 -0.11 4.85 2.25
N THR A 57 -0.70 5.60 1.31
CA THR A 57 -0.41 5.46 -0.13
C THR A 57 1.07 5.62 -0.46
N LYS A 58 1.78 6.49 0.29
CA LYS A 58 3.22 6.73 0.11
C LYS A 58 4.08 5.50 0.44
N GLN A 59 3.55 4.57 1.24
CA GLN A 59 4.20 3.32 1.62
C GLN A 59 3.87 2.16 0.66
N CYS A 60 3.07 2.40 -0.37
CA CYS A 60 2.66 1.42 -1.36
C CYS A 60 3.40 1.63 -2.69
N SER A 61 4.21 0.65 -3.09
CA SER A 61 4.88 0.70 -4.39
C SER A 61 5.25 -0.69 -4.93
N TYR A 62 5.55 -0.73 -6.21
CA TYR A 62 6.29 -1.80 -6.87
C TYR A 62 7.57 -1.19 -7.43
N ASN A 63 8.75 -1.60 -6.94
CA ASN A 63 10.04 -1.06 -7.37
C ASN A 63 10.07 0.48 -7.43
N ASN A 64 9.61 1.14 -6.35
CA ASN A 64 9.48 2.60 -6.22
C ASN A 64 8.49 3.28 -7.20
N ARG A 65 7.61 2.52 -7.84
CA ARG A 65 6.53 3.03 -8.72
C ARG A 65 5.18 2.83 -8.04
N GLN A 66 4.28 3.80 -8.18
CA GLN A 66 2.91 3.75 -7.64
C GLN A 66 1.92 3.04 -8.59
N TYR A 67 2.43 2.12 -9.41
CA TYR A 67 1.62 1.29 -10.29
C TYR A 67 2.23 -0.11 -10.38
N ALA A 68 1.38 -1.11 -10.60
CA ALA A 68 1.77 -2.46 -10.96
C ALA A 68 1.87 -2.57 -12.49
N PRO A 69 3.00 -3.01 -13.06
CA PRO A 69 3.06 -3.32 -14.49
C PRO A 69 2.29 -4.61 -14.76
N MET A 70 1.35 -4.58 -15.71
CA MET A 70 0.64 -5.77 -16.17
C MET A 70 0.75 -5.89 -17.69
N GLN A 71 0.91 -7.11 -18.18
CA GLN A 71 1.13 -7.40 -19.60
C GLN A 71 -0.06 -8.14 -20.20
N GLY A 72 -0.17 -8.11 -21.54
CA GLY A 72 -1.23 -8.84 -22.24
C GLY A 72 -2.63 -8.29 -21.99
N CYS A 73 -2.75 -7.04 -21.53
CA CYS A 73 -4.01 -6.43 -21.16
C CYS A 73 -4.80 -6.01 -22.39
N THR A 74 -6.09 -6.34 -22.40
CA THR A 74 -7.02 -6.01 -23.49
C THR A 74 -8.02 -4.96 -23.03
N LEU A 75 -8.27 -3.96 -23.87
CA LEU A 75 -9.36 -3.01 -23.66
C LEU A 75 -10.65 -3.59 -24.24
N ASP A 76 -11.77 -3.44 -23.53
CA ASP A 76 -13.04 -4.00 -23.99
C ASP A 76 -13.38 -3.52 -25.42
N LYS A 77 -13.79 -4.45 -26.28
CA LYS A 77 -14.17 -4.21 -27.69
C LYS A 77 -13.07 -3.58 -28.57
N THR A 78 -11.82 -3.52 -28.11
CA THR A 78 -10.70 -3.06 -28.92
C THR A 78 -9.75 -4.24 -29.20
N PRO A 79 -9.51 -4.59 -30.47
CA PRO A 79 -8.54 -5.61 -30.81
C PRO A 79 -7.13 -5.23 -30.35
N GLY A 80 -6.39 -6.20 -29.84
CA GLY A 80 -4.99 -6.03 -29.45
C GLY A 80 -4.74 -6.14 -27.95
N ALA A 81 -3.51 -6.52 -27.61
CA ALA A 81 -3.02 -6.58 -26.24
C ALA A 81 -1.94 -5.52 -26.02
N SER A 82 -1.88 -5.00 -24.81
CA SER A 82 -0.97 -3.92 -24.44
C SER A 82 -0.42 -4.12 -23.04
N ASN A 83 0.71 -3.47 -22.75
CA ASN A 83 1.27 -3.41 -21.40
C ASN A 83 0.70 -2.18 -20.69
N GLN A 84 0.19 -2.37 -19.48
CA GLN A 84 -0.49 -1.34 -18.71
C GLN A 84 0.24 -1.06 -17.40
N GLN A 85 0.15 0.20 -16.96
CA GLN A 85 0.65 0.68 -15.69
C GLN A 85 -0.55 0.86 -14.76
N CYS A 86 -0.89 -0.19 -14.01
CA CYS A 86 -2.11 -0.26 -13.22
C CYS A 86 -1.95 0.48 -11.90
N THR A 87 -2.60 1.64 -11.76
CA THR A 87 -2.67 2.41 -10.52
C THR A 87 -3.71 1.86 -9.55
N ALA A 88 -4.66 1.07 -10.07
CA ALA A 88 -5.55 0.23 -9.29
C ALA A 88 -5.80 -1.08 -10.03
N TYR A 89 -6.07 -2.17 -9.31
CA TYR A 89 -6.44 -3.44 -9.91
C TYR A 89 -7.22 -4.33 -8.96
N GLN A 90 -7.99 -5.27 -9.51
CA GLN A 90 -8.76 -6.25 -8.76
C GLN A 90 -8.85 -7.57 -9.53
N LEU A 91 -8.59 -8.68 -8.85
CA LEU A 91 -8.75 -10.01 -9.42
C LEU A 91 -10.23 -10.35 -9.58
N GLN A 92 -10.64 -10.73 -10.79
CA GLN A 92 -11.96 -11.22 -11.12
C GLN A 92 -11.84 -12.53 -11.91
N GLY A 93 -12.10 -13.65 -11.24
CA GLY A 93 -11.91 -14.98 -11.80
C GLY A 93 -10.44 -15.23 -12.17
N ALA A 94 -10.16 -15.40 -13.46
CA ALA A 94 -8.82 -15.66 -14.00
C ALA A 94 -8.11 -14.42 -14.57
N ARG A 95 -8.66 -13.22 -14.37
CA ARG A 95 -8.12 -11.97 -14.93
C ARG A 95 -8.11 -10.86 -13.90
N TYR A 96 -7.20 -9.91 -14.04
CA TYR A 96 -7.24 -8.65 -13.31
C TYR A 96 -8.02 -7.62 -14.11
N GLN A 97 -8.96 -6.96 -13.46
CA GLN A 97 -9.39 -5.63 -13.88
C GLN A 97 -8.29 -4.65 -13.46
N CYS A 98 -7.73 -3.91 -14.41
CA CYS A 98 -6.67 -2.93 -14.19
C CYS A 98 -7.17 -1.55 -14.60
N TRP A 99 -6.93 -0.53 -13.79
CA TRP A 99 -7.15 0.85 -14.14
C TRP A 99 -5.81 1.57 -14.22
N ASN A 100 -5.60 2.30 -15.31
CA ASN A 100 -4.42 3.15 -15.47
C ASN A 100 -4.67 4.55 -14.86
N SER A 101 -3.66 5.43 -14.94
CA SER A 101 -3.77 6.82 -14.44
C SER A 101 -4.86 7.65 -15.14
N GLY A 102 -5.26 7.28 -16.36
CA GLY A 102 -6.39 7.87 -17.09
C GLY A 102 -7.75 7.28 -16.70
N ASN A 103 -7.80 6.44 -15.66
CA ASN A 103 -8.99 5.72 -15.21
C ASN A 103 -9.64 4.82 -16.28
N VAL A 104 -8.86 4.41 -17.29
CA VAL A 104 -9.31 3.47 -18.32
C VAL A 104 -9.12 2.04 -17.82
N ARG A 105 -10.18 1.24 -17.92
CA ARG A 105 -10.20 -0.15 -17.44
C ARG A 105 -9.76 -1.14 -18.52
N TYR A 106 -8.78 -1.98 -18.19
CA TYR A 106 -8.28 -3.08 -19.01
C TYR A 106 -8.50 -4.43 -18.31
N MET A 107 -8.58 -5.49 -19.11
CA MET A 107 -8.64 -6.87 -18.64
C MET A 107 -7.29 -7.56 -18.87
N CYS A 108 -6.52 -7.73 -17.81
CA CYS A 108 -5.19 -8.36 -17.86
C CYS A 108 -5.27 -9.85 -17.47
N PRO A 109 -4.56 -10.75 -18.15
CA PRO A 109 -4.45 -12.14 -17.71
C PRO A 109 -3.80 -12.21 -16.31
N LYS A 110 -4.21 -13.19 -15.51
CA LYS A 110 -3.52 -13.52 -14.26
C LYS A 110 -2.26 -14.31 -14.58
N ASP A 111 -1.11 -13.64 -14.61
CA ASP A 111 0.19 -14.32 -14.76
C ASP A 111 0.72 -14.76 -13.38
N THR A 112 1.35 -15.92 -13.34
CA THR A 112 2.14 -16.42 -12.20
C THR A 112 3.24 -15.45 -11.74
N ASN A 113 3.79 -14.64 -12.63
CA ASN A 113 4.84 -13.66 -12.32
C ASN A 113 4.32 -12.21 -12.32
N THR A 114 3.05 -12.01 -11.97
CA THR A 114 2.49 -10.65 -11.91
C THR A 114 3.16 -9.86 -10.78
N ASP A 115 3.70 -8.70 -11.13
CA ASP A 115 4.33 -7.75 -10.24
C ASP A 115 3.28 -6.94 -9.46
N PHE A 116 3.12 -7.22 -8.18
CA PHE A 116 2.12 -6.55 -7.34
C PHE A 116 2.70 -5.40 -6.54
N ILE A 117 1.82 -4.42 -6.26
CA ILE A 117 2.10 -3.39 -5.26
C ILE A 117 2.29 -4.07 -3.90
N THR A 118 3.35 -3.66 -3.21
CA THR A 118 3.60 -4.01 -1.82
C THR A 118 3.48 -2.75 -0.98
N CYS A 119 2.78 -2.85 0.14
CA CYS A 119 2.59 -1.75 1.07
C CYS A 119 3.27 -2.03 2.41
N SER A 120 3.78 -1.00 3.08
CA SER A 120 4.21 -1.04 4.48
C SER A 120 3.31 -0.17 5.37
N ASP A 121 3.48 -0.29 6.69
CA ASP A 121 2.72 0.45 7.72
C ASP A 121 1.21 0.30 7.61
N CYS A 122 0.78 -0.89 7.18
CA CYS A 122 -0.62 -1.23 6.98
C CYS A 122 -1.34 -1.56 8.30
N LYS A 123 -2.64 -1.28 8.34
CA LYS A 123 -3.58 -1.66 9.39
C LYS A 123 -4.64 -2.59 8.80
N LEU A 124 -4.95 -3.67 9.50
CA LEU A 124 -6.04 -4.56 9.11
C LEU A 124 -7.37 -3.81 9.21
N LEU A 125 -8.23 -3.97 8.20
CA LEU A 125 -9.60 -3.43 8.16
C LEU A 125 -10.61 -4.45 8.68
#